data_AF-A0A7L4TR23-F1
#
_entry.id   AF-A0A7L4TR23-F1
#
_cell.length_a   1.000
_cell.length_b   1.000
_cell.length_c   1.000
_cell.angle_alpha   90.00
_cell.angle_beta   90.00
_cell.angle_gamma   90.00
#
_symmetry.space_group_name_H-M   'P 1'
#
loop_
_entity.id
_entity.type
_entity.pdbx_description
1 polymer ?
#
loop_
_entity_poly.entity_id
_entity_poly.type
_entity_poly.pdbx_seq_one_letter_code
_entity_poly.pdbx_strand_id
1 'polypeptide(L)'
;DALYGTDVISEENGQEKGKAYNPVRGEKVIAMAKEFLDETAPLSKGSHKDAEKYTVEGGTLVVHSNGVTSELNESSQFVGYQGAAEDPSTLLLKNNGLHFEIQIDREHPIGKTDRAGVKDVVMEAAITTIMDCEDSVAAVDAEDKVGVY
;
A
#
# COMPACT_ATOMS: atom_id res chain seq x y z
N ASP A 1 5.16 -4.48 -3.34
CA ASP A 1 5.63 -5.39 -4.43
C ASP A 1 5.53 -4.89 -5.87
N ALA A 2 4.35 -4.49 -6.35
CA ALA A 2 4.13 -4.15 -7.77
C ALA A 2 5.11 -3.06 -8.29
N LEU A 3 5.39 -2.03 -7.49
CA LEU A 3 6.37 -1.00 -7.82
C LEU A 3 7.80 -1.53 -7.85
N TYR A 4 8.17 -2.38 -6.89
CA TYR A 4 9.53 -2.90 -6.78
C TYR A 4 9.84 -3.86 -7.95
N GLY A 5 8.91 -4.77 -8.28
CA GLY A 5 9.14 -5.86 -9.23
C GLY A 5 9.07 -5.47 -10.71
N THR A 6 8.43 -4.35 -11.04
CA THR A 6 8.23 -3.89 -12.43
C THR A 6 9.31 -2.89 -12.85
N ASP A 7 9.16 -2.28 -14.03
CA ASP A 7 10.01 -1.23 -14.58
C ASP A 7 9.52 0.19 -14.27
N VAL A 8 8.39 0.32 -13.53
CA VAL A 8 7.84 1.62 -13.07
C VAL A 8 8.90 2.44 -12.33
N ILE A 9 9.74 1.77 -11.52
CA ILE A 9 10.93 2.37 -10.94
C ILE A 9 12.12 1.99 -11.81
N SER A 10 12.79 3.02 -12.37
CA SER A 10 14.04 2.88 -13.11
C SER A 10 15.07 2.07 -12.33
N GLU A 11 15.87 1.28 -13.02
CA GLU A 11 16.98 0.54 -12.42
C GLU A 11 18.30 1.32 -12.43
N GLU A 12 18.32 2.53 -12.99
CA GLU A 12 19.49 3.41 -12.99
C GLU A 12 19.86 3.92 -11.59
N ASN A 13 21.06 4.49 -11.47
CA ASN A 13 21.54 5.13 -10.22
C ASN A 13 21.55 4.17 -9.01
N GLY A 14 21.86 2.90 -9.21
CA GLY A 14 21.95 1.91 -8.13
C GLY A 14 20.59 1.35 -7.68
N GLN A 15 19.53 1.52 -8.49
CA GLN A 15 18.17 1.07 -8.19
C GLN A 15 17.84 -0.28 -8.86
N GLU A 16 18.86 -1.04 -9.26
CA GLU A 16 18.70 -2.31 -9.94
C GLU A 16 17.99 -3.33 -9.05
N LYS A 17 17.19 -4.19 -9.67
CA LYS A 17 16.68 -5.39 -9.00
C LYS A 17 17.82 -6.39 -8.82
N GLY A 18 17.83 -7.07 -7.68
CA GLY A 18 18.82 -8.10 -7.37
C GLY A 18 18.16 -9.35 -6.79
N LYS A 19 18.98 -10.35 -6.47
CA LYS A 19 18.52 -11.56 -5.75
C LYS A 19 18.11 -11.27 -4.30
N ALA A 20 18.64 -10.20 -3.72
CA ALA A 20 18.30 -9.70 -2.40
C ALA A 20 17.64 -8.32 -2.53
N TYR A 21 17.00 -7.87 -1.45
CA TYR A 21 16.44 -6.53 -1.36
C TYR A 21 17.53 -5.47 -1.53
N ASN A 22 17.28 -4.52 -2.44
CA ASN A 22 18.11 -3.34 -2.67
C ASN A 22 17.47 -2.16 -1.92
N PRO A 23 18.08 -1.67 -0.83
CA PRO A 23 17.53 -0.56 -0.06
C PRO A 23 17.35 0.72 -0.87
N VAL A 24 18.25 1.02 -1.82
CA VAL A 24 18.16 2.23 -2.67
C VAL A 24 16.90 2.21 -3.54
N ARG A 25 16.59 1.03 -4.13
CA ARG A 25 15.34 0.83 -4.86
C ARG A 25 14.13 0.87 -3.93
N GLY A 26 14.26 0.25 -2.75
CA GLY A 26 13.20 0.20 -1.74
C GLY A 26 12.78 1.58 -1.23
N GLU A 27 13.74 2.47 -0.98
CA GLU A 27 13.48 3.86 -0.62
C GLU A 27 12.69 4.58 -1.72
N LYS A 28 12.98 4.29 -3.00
CA LYS A 28 12.21 4.86 -4.12
C LYS A 28 10.78 4.33 -4.18
N VAL A 29 10.56 3.06 -3.85
CA VAL A 29 9.20 2.48 -3.69
C VAL A 29 8.44 3.19 -2.58
N ILE A 30 9.06 3.32 -1.40
CA ILE A 30 8.44 3.97 -0.24
C ILE A 30 8.09 5.42 -0.59
N ALA A 31 9.02 6.17 -1.19
CA ALA A 31 8.77 7.56 -1.58
C ALA A 31 7.57 7.69 -2.53
N MET A 32 7.46 6.82 -3.53
CA MET A 32 6.34 6.81 -4.47
C MET A 32 5.02 6.41 -3.79
N ALA A 33 5.05 5.45 -2.85
CA ALA A 33 3.87 5.09 -2.08
C ALA A 33 3.39 6.25 -1.17
N LYS A 34 4.30 6.99 -0.54
CA LYS A 34 3.92 8.16 0.28
C LYS A 34 3.39 9.32 -0.58
N GLU A 35 3.93 9.51 -1.78
CA GLU A 35 3.41 10.47 -2.75
C GLU A 35 1.99 10.10 -3.19
N PHE A 36 1.73 8.82 -3.47
CA PHE A 36 0.37 8.33 -3.71
C PHE A 36 -0.59 8.63 -2.53
N LEU A 37 -0.15 8.45 -1.28
CA LEU A 37 -0.97 8.76 -0.11
C LEU A 37 -1.26 10.27 -0.01
N ASP A 38 -0.26 11.12 -0.25
CA ASP A 38 -0.45 12.59 -0.27
C ASP A 38 -1.43 13.02 -1.36
N GLU A 39 -1.47 12.34 -2.51
CA GLU A 39 -2.40 12.64 -3.59
C GLU A 39 -3.83 12.13 -3.34
N THR A 40 -3.95 10.95 -2.71
CA THR A 40 -5.24 10.23 -2.63
C THR A 40 -5.93 10.31 -1.26
N ALA A 41 -5.19 10.54 -0.19
CA ALA A 41 -5.70 10.75 1.16
C ALA A 41 -4.93 11.90 1.84
N PRO A 42 -4.96 13.12 1.26
CA PRO A 42 -4.11 14.21 1.69
C PRO A 42 -4.34 14.58 3.15
N LEU A 43 -3.26 14.90 3.87
CA LEU A 43 -3.34 15.45 5.22
C LEU A 43 -3.79 16.91 5.19
N SER A 44 -4.50 17.32 6.24
CA SER A 44 -4.85 18.72 6.50
C SER A 44 -3.63 19.62 6.63
N LYS A 45 -2.52 19.07 7.12
CA LYS A 45 -1.23 19.76 7.24
C LYS A 45 -0.10 18.75 7.08
N GLY A 46 0.94 19.12 6.34
CA GLY A 46 2.12 18.29 6.16
C GLY A 46 1.93 17.20 5.10
N SER A 47 2.72 16.13 5.22
CA SER A 47 2.79 15.04 4.25
C SER A 47 2.98 13.70 4.96
N HIS A 48 2.46 12.62 4.36
CA HIS A 48 2.69 11.25 4.80
C HIS A 48 4.17 10.86 4.79
N LYS A 49 5.01 11.56 4.01
CA LYS A 49 6.47 11.38 3.97
C LYS A 49 7.12 11.67 5.33
N ASP A 50 6.53 12.55 6.11
CA ASP A 50 7.02 12.95 7.43
C ASP A 50 6.33 12.21 8.57
N ALA A 51 5.44 11.25 8.27
CA ALA A 51 4.73 10.49 9.29
C ALA A 51 5.71 9.65 10.12
N GLU A 52 5.53 9.70 11.45
CA GLU A 52 6.31 8.94 12.44
C GLU A 52 5.44 7.94 13.19
N LYS A 53 4.14 8.19 13.23
CA LYS A 53 3.14 7.30 13.82
C LYS A 53 1.76 7.59 13.26
N TYR A 54 0.94 6.56 13.16
CA TYR A 54 -0.49 6.69 12.94
C TYR A 54 -1.24 6.20 14.18
N THR A 55 -2.31 6.88 14.56
CA THR A 55 -3.24 6.48 15.62
C THR A 55 -4.67 6.71 15.18
N VAL A 56 -5.61 6.13 15.90
CA VAL A 56 -7.05 6.38 15.73
C VAL A 56 -7.57 6.99 17.04
N GLU A 57 -8.06 8.22 16.98
CA GLU A 57 -8.52 8.97 18.14
C GLU A 57 -9.92 9.50 17.87
N GLY A 58 -10.89 9.25 18.77
CA GLY A 58 -12.27 9.70 18.55
C GLY A 58 -12.93 9.13 17.27
N GLY A 59 -12.39 8.05 16.71
CA GLY A 59 -12.86 7.44 15.46
C GLY A 59 -12.28 8.06 14.18
N THR A 60 -11.32 8.98 14.27
CA THR A 60 -10.62 9.56 13.12
C THR A 60 -9.16 9.13 13.07
N LEU A 61 -8.58 9.13 11.87
CA LEU A 61 -7.16 8.90 11.66
C LEU A 61 -6.36 10.15 12.08
N VAL A 62 -5.41 9.96 12.99
CA VAL A 62 -4.43 10.96 13.41
C VAL A 62 -3.03 10.54 12.99
N VAL A 63 -2.32 11.46 12.33
CA VAL A 63 -0.94 11.29 11.87
C VAL A 63 -0.02 12.16 12.70
N HIS A 64 0.99 11.55 13.32
CA HIS A 64 2.00 12.24 14.12
C HIS A 64 3.24 12.48 13.27
N SER A 65 3.72 13.72 13.25
CA SER A 65 4.90 14.13 12.49
C SER A 65 5.61 15.28 13.17
N ASN A 66 6.90 15.15 13.47
CA ASN A 66 7.75 16.23 14.01
C ASN A 66 7.16 16.91 15.26
N GLY A 67 6.51 16.13 16.14
CA GLY A 67 5.89 16.61 17.37
C GLY A 67 4.57 17.36 17.20
N VAL A 68 4.01 17.40 15.99
CA VAL A 68 2.65 17.89 15.71
C VAL A 68 1.77 16.76 15.19
N THR A 69 0.45 16.95 15.26
CA THR A 69 -0.54 16.02 14.72
C THR A 69 -1.28 16.65 13.54
N SER A 70 -1.73 15.80 12.61
CA SER A 70 -2.61 16.15 11.51
C SER A 70 -3.65 15.06 11.30
N GLU A 71 -4.81 15.45 10.80
CA GLU A 71 -5.85 14.54 10.32
C GLU A 71 -5.90 14.56 8.79
N LEU A 72 -6.63 13.63 8.18
CA LEU A 72 -6.96 13.70 6.76
C LEU A 72 -7.71 15.00 6.46
N ASN A 73 -7.49 15.59 5.28
CA ASN A 73 -8.31 16.70 4.77
C ASN A 73 -9.78 16.30 4.74
N GLU A 74 -10.07 15.09 4.28
CA GLU A 74 -11.41 14.52 4.25
C GLU A 74 -11.50 13.31 5.17
N SER A 75 -12.01 13.52 6.38
CA SER A 75 -12.07 12.49 7.42
C SER A 75 -12.88 11.25 7.02
N SER A 76 -13.85 11.40 6.12
CA SER A 76 -14.65 10.28 5.58
C SER A 76 -13.84 9.30 4.72
N GLN A 77 -12.62 9.65 4.30
CA GLN A 77 -11.73 8.73 3.59
C GLN A 77 -11.18 7.65 4.52
N PHE A 78 -11.15 7.89 5.84
CA PHE A 78 -10.83 6.85 6.80
C PHE A 78 -12.06 5.96 7.02
N VAL A 79 -11.90 4.65 6.77
CA VAL A 79 -13.00 3.67 6.84
C VAL A 79 -12.89 2.80 8.08
N GLY A 80 -11.68 2.48 8.53
CA GLY A 80 -11.47 1.65 9.70
C GLY A 80 -10.01 1.25 9.89
N TYR A 81 -9.76 0.39 10.86
CA TYR A 81 -8.41 -0.06 11.22
C TYR A 81 -8.43 -1.48 11.80
N GLN A 82 -7.25 -2.09 11.91
CA GLN A 82 -7.02 -3.32 12.65
C GLN A 82 -5.96 -3.07 13.75
N GLY A 83 -6.01 -3.87 14.81
CA GLY A 83 -5.12 -3.73 15.96
C GLY A 83 -5.65 -2.75 17.01
N ALA A 84 -4.76 -2.24 17.85
CA ALA A 84 -5.10 -1.24 18.87
C ALA A 84 -5.21 0.15 18.23
N ALA A 85 -6.09 1.01 18.73
CA ALA A 85 -6.27 2.35 18.16
C ALA A 85 -5.01 3.22 18.32
N GLU A 86 -4.26 3.00 19.39
CA GLU A 86 -3.03 3.73 19.72
C GLU A 86 -1.80 3.19 18.97
N ASP A 87 -1.91 2.02 18.34
CA ASP A 87 -0.85 1.37 17.56
C ASP A 87 -1.49 0.39 16.54
N PRO A 88 -2.16 0.93 15.49
CA PRO A 88 -2.89 0.11 14.54
C PRO A 88 -1.92 -0.66 13.66
N SER A 89 -2.22 -1.92 13.39
CA SER A 89 -1.46 -2.75 12.43
C SER A 89 -1.84 -2.44 10.98
N THR A 90 -3.05 -1.92 10.78
CA THR A 90 -3.61 -1.64 9.46
C THR A 90 -4.55 -0.44 9.54
N LEU A 91 -4.49 0.45 8.56
CA LEU A 91 -5.46 1.54 8.37
C LEU A 91 -6.13 1.35 7.03
N LEU A 92 -7.46 1.27 7.01
CA LEU A 92 -8.26 1.16 5.80
C LEU A 92 -8.75 2.54 5.38
N LEU A 93 -8.37 2.95 4.17
CA LEU A 93 -8.81 4.18 3.55
C LEU A 93 -9.61 3.90 2.29
N LYS A 94 -10.34 4.91 1.82
CA LYS A 94 -11.12 4.87 0.60
C LYS A 94 -10.99 6.16 -0.19
N ASN A 95 -10.74 6.03 -1.49
CA ASN A 95 -10.75 7.13 -2.44
C ASN A 95 -11.47 6.70 -3.72
N ASN A 96 -12.35 7.54 -4.27
CA ASN A 96 -13.10 7.26 -5.51
C ASN A 96 -13.78 5.88 -5.56
N GLY A 97 -14.28 5.40 -4.42
CA GLY A 97 -14.98 4.11 -4.33
C GLY A 97 -14.09 2.89 -4.06
N LEU A 98 -12.77 3.02 -4.23
CA LEU A 98 -11.79 1.94 -4.02
C LEU A 98 -11.09 2.09 -2.68
N HIS A 99 -10.78 0.96 -2.06
CA HIS A 99 -10.07 0.89 -0.80
C HIS A 99 -8.58 0.71 -1.01
N PHE A 100 -7.83 1.11 0.00
CA PHE A 100 -6.43 0.74 0.15
C PHE A 100 -6.06 0.73 1.63
N GLU A 101 -5.08 -0.10 1.97
CA GLU A 101 -4.59 -0.24 3.32
C GLU A 101 -3.19 0.33 3.46
N ILE A 102 -2.94 1.08 4.53
CA ILE A 102 -1.58 1.31 5.03
C ILE A 102 -1.30 0.22 6.04
N GLN A 103 -0.35 -0.66 5.74
CA GLN A 103 0.04 -1.75 6.63
C GLN A 103 1.28 -1.39 7.44
N ILE A 104 1.21 -1.57 8.75
CA ILE A 104 2.21 -1.12 9.71
C ILE A 104 2.74 -2.33 10.49
N ASP A 105 4.06 -2.49 10.46
CA ASP A 105 4.78 -3.54 11.18
C ASP A 105 6.25 -3.11 11.34
N ARG A 106 6.59 -2.62 12.53
CA ARG A 106 7.95 -2.16 12.85
C ARG A 106 8.96 -3.30 12.95
N GLU A 107 8.53 -4.55 13.02
CA GLU A 107 9.43 -5.71 13.03
C GLU A 107 9.75 -6.23 11.62
N HIS A 108 8.91 -5.90 10.64
CA HIS A 108 9.11 -6.24 9.24
C HIS A 108 10.38 -5.60 8.66
N PRO A 109 11.16 -6.29 7.80
CA PRO A 109 12.39 -5.74 7.22
C PRO A 109 12.22 -4.36 6.55
N ILE A 110 11.11 -4.14 5.86
CA ILE A 110 10.79 -2.84 5.24
C ILE A 110 10.30 -1.84 6.29
N GLY A 111 9.40 -2.24 7.19
CA GLY A 111 8.84 -1.35 8.21
C GLY A 111 9.90 -0.82 9.19
N LYS A 112 10.97 -1.58 9.43
CA LYS A 112 12.17 -1.13 10.17
C LYS A 112 12.86 0.08 9.54
N THR A 113 12.69 0.28 8.24
CA THR A 113 13.31 1.38 7.48
C THR A 113 12.38 2.58 7.28
N ASP A 114 11.08 2.43 7.55
CA ASP A 114 10.09 3.52 7.49
C ASP A 114 9.89 4.16 8.87
N ARG A 115 9.88 5.49 8.93
CA ARG A 115 9.74 6.25 10.21
C ARG A 115 8.45 5.90 10.96
N ALA A 116 7.36 5.67 10.23
CA ALA A 116 6.07 5.28 10.78
C ALA A 116 5.87 3.77 10.94
N GLY A 117 6.85 2.94 10.54
CA GLY A 117 6.73 1.49 10.55
C GLY A 117 5.91 0.92 9.39
N VAL A 118 5.63 1.71 8.35
CA VAL A 118 4.87 1.24 7.19
C VAL A 118 5.67 0.17 6.44
N LYS A 119 5.07 -1.01 6.28
CA LYS A 119 5.68 -2.12 5.53
C LYS A 119 5.17 -2.23 4.09
N ASP A 120 3.93 -1.82 3.83
CA ASP A 120 3.33 -1.88 2.49
C ASP A 120 2.09 -0.98 2.37
N VAL A 121 1.67 -0.72 1.14
CA VAL A 121 0.36 -0.15 0.80
C VAL A 121 -0.39 -1.15 -0.08
N VAL A 122 -1.44 -1.76 0.47
CA VAL A 122 -2.21 -2.80 -0.23
C VAL A 122 -3.40 -2.18 -0.93
N MET A 123 -3.50 -2.41 -2.23
CA MET A 123 -4.50 -1.80 -3.10
C MET A 123 -5.67 -2.75 -3.32
N GLU A 124 -6.90 -2.26 -3.17
CA GLU A 124 -8.05 -2.92 -3.80
C GLU A 124 -7.91 -2.77 -5.33
N ALA A 125 -7.73 -3.89 -6.04
CA ALA A 125 -7.29 -3.88 -7.44
C ALA A 125 -8.26 -4.61 -8.38
N ALA A 126 -8.11 -5.93 -8.56
CA ALA A 126 -8.95 -6.71 -9.47
C ALA A 126 -10.35 -6.98 -8.88
N ILE A 127 -11.20 -5.95 -8.83
CA ILE A 127 -12.57 -5.99 -8.27
C ILE A 127 -13.40 -7.12 -8.89
N THR A 128 -13.18 -7.34 -10.19
CA THR A 128 -13.75 -8.45 -10.94
C THR A 128 -12.65 -9.11 -11.73
N THR A 129 -12.82 -10.40 -12.02
CA THR A 129 -11.94 -11.16 -12.91
C THR A 129 -12.81 -11.98 -13.85
N ILE A 130 -12.43 -12.00 -15.13
CA ILE A 130 -13.05 -12.87 -16.13
C ILE A 130 -12.29 -14.19 -16.08
N MET A 131 -12.98 -15.28 -15.79
CA MET A 131 -12.43 -16.62 -15.91
C MET A 131 -12.51 -17.04 -17.38
N ASP A 132 -11.39 -16.91 -18.08
CA ASP A 132 -11.32 -17.16 -19.51
C ASP A 132 -11.21 -18.66 -19.83
N CYS A 133 -12.17 -19.15 -20.61
CA CYS A 133 -12.28 -20.53 -21.07
C CYS A 133 -12.18 -20.62 -22.61
N GLU A 134 -11.77 -19.53 -23.24
CA GLU A 134 -11.77 -19.30 -24.67
C GLU A 134 -10.34 -19.11 -25.19
N ASP A 135 -9.83 -17.88 -25.20
CA ASP A 135 -8.62 -17.55 -25.96
C ASP A 135 -7.32 -17.68 -25.16
N SER A 136 -7.38 -17.69 -23.82
CA SER A 136 -6.20 -17.87 -22.97
C SER A 136 -5.87 -19.33 -22.63
N VAL A 137 -6.60 -20.31 -23.18
CA VAL A 137 -6.42 -21.75 -22.87
C VAL A 137 -6.35 -22.60 -24.13
N ALA A 138 -5.67 -23.75 -24.03
CA ALA A 138 -5.77 -24.81 -25.02
C ALA A 138 -6.63 -25.94 -24.43
N ALA A 139 -7.87 -26.06 -24.90
CA ALA A 139 -8.80 -27.11 -24.47
C ALA A 139 -9.54 -27.70 -25.68
N VAL A 140 -9.06 -28.82 -26.19
CA VAL A 140 -9.40 -29.34 -27.53
C VAL A 140 -10.21 -30.63 -27.51
N ASP A 141 -10.32 -31.29 -26.37
CA ASP A 141 -11.13 -32.49 -26.21
C ASP A 141 -11.95 -32.51 -24.92
N ALA A 142 -12.70 -33.59 -24.69
CA ALA A 142 -13.57 -33.71 -23.53
C ALA A 142 -12.81 -33.74 -22.19
N GLU A 143 -11.60 -34.28 -22.15
CA GLU A 143 -10.76 -34.31 -20.95
C GLU A 143 -10.31 -32.89 -20.61
N ASP A 144 -9.84 -32.14 -21.61
CA ASP A 144 -9.47 -30.74 -21.42
C ASP A 144 -10.66 -29.87 -20.97
N LYS A 145 -11.84 -30.05 -21.58
CA LYS A 145 -13.05 -29.29 -21.20
C LYS A 145 -13.47 -29.58 -19.76
N VAL A 146 -13.30 -30.81 -19.27
CA VAL A 146 -13.54 -31.15 -17.85
C VAL A 146 -12.52 -30.45 -16.95
N GLY A 147 -11.26 -30.27 -17.38
CA GLY A 147 -10.27 -29.49 -16.63
C GLY A 147 -10.57 -27.98 -16.56
N VAL A 148 -11.40 -27.47 -17.47
CA VAL A 148 -11.84 -26.06 -17.52
C VAL A 148 -13.10 -25.79 -16.68
N TYR A 149 -13.94 -26.80 -16.44
CA TYR A 149 -15.18 -26.67 -15.65
C TYR A 149 -14.96 -26.73 -14.14
#